data_AF-A0A2E8EH26-F1
#
_entry.id   AF-A0A2E8EH26-F1
#
_cell.length_a   1.000
_cell.length_b   1.000
_cell.length_c   1.000
_cell.angle_alpha   90.00
_cell.angle_beta   90.00
_cell.angle_gamma   90.00
#
_symmetry.space_group_name_H-M   'P 1'
#
loop_
_entity.id
_entity.type
_entity.pdbx_description
1 polymer ?
#
loop_
_entity_poly.entity_id
_entity_poly.type
_entity_poly.pdbx_seq_one_letter_code
_entity_poly.pdbx_strand_id
1 'polypeptide(L)'
;MHQNWIQRSEDTLKQLRSLKENPEQDRLELVRVMRFSFGALGQSLAGWMQWVSSPEIMSSFKKDELEEMTKKLTDMVEQFVTYDIEITSIGTQKGLAKQRQNEQKGTQFVI
;
A
#
# COMPACT_ATOMS: atom_id res chain seq x y z
N MET A 1 -16.99 15.47 14.71
CA MET A 1 -16.55 14.81 13.46
C MET A 1 -15.06 14.42 13.47
N HIS A 2 -14.14 15.19 14.08
CA HIS A 2 -12.72 14.81 14.19
C HIS A 2 -12.40 13.69 15.22
N GLN A 3 -13.09 13.63 16.36
CA GLN A 3 -12.89 12.53 17.33
C GLN A 3 -13.14 11.14 16.75
N ASN A 4 -14.02 11.04 15.74
CA ASN A 4 -14.31 9.79 15.04
C ASN A 4 -13.12 9.36 14.14
N TRP A 5 -12.37 10.31 13.58
CA TRP A 5 -11.26 10.00 12.68
C TRP A 5 -10.06 9.39 13.39
N ILE A 6 -9.66 9.97 14.53
CA ILE A 6 -8.52 9.48 15.32
C ILE A 6 -8.84 8.07 15.82
N GLN A 7 -9.99 7.88 16.47
CA GLN A 7 -10.42 6.56 16.96
C GLN A 7 -10.46 5.52 15.85
N ARG A 8 -11.03 5.86 14.69
CA ARG A 8 -11.07 4.96 13.53
C ARG A 8 -9.66 4.60 13.03
N SER A 9 -8.74 5.57 13.03
CA SER A 9 -7.35 5.34 12.61
C SER A 9 -6.62 4.44 13.60
N GLU A 10 -6.86 4.61 14.89
CA GLU A 10 -6.33 3.74 15.95
C GLU A 10 -6.88 2.31 15.86
N ASP A 11 -8.18 2.16 15.62
CA ASP A 11 -8.81 0.84 15.42
C ASP A 11 -8.25 0.14 14.19
N THR A 12 -8.05 0.89 13.09
CA THR A 12 -7.42 0.39 11.87
C THR A 12 -5.99 -0.08 12.13
N LEU A 13 -5.22 0.69 12.90
CA LEU A 13 -3.85 0.34 13.27
C LEU A 13 -3.80 -0.90 14.16
N LYS A 14 -4.73 -1.03 15.12
CA LYS A 14 -4.86 -2.21 15.98
C LYS A 14 -5.12 -3.46 15.14
N GLN A 15 -6.05 -3.38 14.20
CA GLN A 15 -6.37 -4.49 13.30
C GLN A 15 -5.20 -4.84 12.36
N LEU A 16 -4.49 -3.84 11.85
CA LEU A 16 -3.30 -4.06 11.02
C LEU A 16 -2.21 -4.82 11.78
N ARG A 17 -1.95 -4.43 13.04
CA ARG A 17 -0.98 -5.10 13.92
C ARG A 17 -1.39 -6.54 14.23
N SER A 18 -2.65 -6.77 14.59
CA SER A 18 -3.14 -8.14 14.87
C SER A 18 -3.03 -9.05 13.66
N LEU A 19 -3.27 -8.51 12.45
CA LEU A 19 -3.12 -9.25 11.21
C LEU A 19 -1.66 -9.59 10.91
N LYS A 20 -0.72 -8.69 11.22
CA LYS A 20 0.72 -8.90 11.02
C LYS A 20 1.33 -9.93 11.98
N GLU A 21 0.83 -10.01 13.20
CA GLU A 21 1.40 -10.84 14.27
C GLU A 21 1.00 -12.32 14.21
N ASN A 22 0.16 -12.73 13.26
CA ASN A 22 -0.22 -14.14 13.09
C ASN A 22 0.98 -14.97 12.58
N PRO A 23 1.52 -15.93 13.36
CA PRO A 23 2.72 -16.68 12.98
C PRO A 23 2.48 -17.74 11.90
N GLU A 24 1.23 -18.17 11.69
CA GLU A 24 0.85 -19.22 10.74
C GLU A 24 -0.03 -18.61 9.64
N GLN A 25 0.59 -17.91 8.68
CA GLN A 25 -0.13 -17.32 7.55
C GLN A 25 -0.05 -18.21 6.30
N ASP A 26 -1.19 -18.72 5.87
CA ASP A 26 -1.30 -19.35 4.56
C ASP A 26 -1.25 -18.30 3.42
N ARG A 27 -1.16 -18.77 2.17
CA ARG A 27 -1.08 -17.88 1.00
C ARG A 27 -2.31 -16.97 0.86
N LEU A 28 -3.48 -17.42 1.26
CA LEU A 28 -4.71 -16.63 1.17
C LEU A 28 -4.75 -15.56 2.27
N GLU A 29 -4.27 -15.89 3.47
CA GLU A 29 -4.14 -14.97 4.59
C GLU A 29 -3.15 -13.85 4.28
N LEU A 30 -2.00 -14.17 3.68
CA LEU A 30 -1.06 -13.15 3.18
C LEU A 30 -1.74 -12.16 2.22
N VAL A 31 -2.56 -12.65 1.29
CA VAL A 31 -3.32 -11.79 0.35
C VAL A 31 -4.37 -10.95 1.08
N ARG A 32 -5.04 -11.50 2.10
CA ARG A 32 -6.01 -10.74 2.91
C ARG A 32 -5.33 -9.62 3.68
N VAL A 33 -4.16 -9.88 4.27
CA VAL A 33 -3.36 -8.87 4.98
C VAL A 33 -2.95 -7.76 4.02
N MET A 34 -2.47 -8.09 2.82
CA MET A 34 -2.15 -7.10 1.78
C MET A 34 -3.36 -6.25 1.42
N ARG A 35 -4.52 -6.89 1.14
CA ARG A 35 -5.76 -6.18 0.79
C ARG A 35 -6.21 -5.23 1.91
N PHE A 36 -6.15 -5.67 3.17
CA PHE A 36 -6.49 -4.84 4.31
C PHE A 36 -5.53 -3.64 4.41
N SER A 37 -4.23 -3.88 4.26
CA SER A 37 -3.19 -2.86 4.32
C SER A 37 -3.39 -1.77 3.28
N PHE A 38 -3.69 -2.13 2.03
CA PHE A 38 -4.00 -1.15 0.97
C PHE A 38 -5.29 -0.38 1.24
N GLY A 39 -6.31 -1.03 1.81
CA GLY A 39 -7.54 -0.35 2.24
C GLY A 39 -7.27 0.69 3.33
N ALA A 40 -6.48 0.34 4.34
CA ALA A 40 -6.07 1.24 5.41
C ALA A 40 -5.24 2.43 4.88
N LEU A 41 -4.28 2.16 3.99
CA LEU A 41 -3.46 3.19 3.34
C LEU A 41 -4.34 4.16 2.53
N GLY A 42 -5.27 3.64 1.72
CA GLY A 42 -6.17 4.45 0.91
C GLY A 42 -7.10 5.33 1.76
N GLN A 43 -7.62 4.81 2.88
CA GLN A 43 -8.40 5.61 3.82
C GLN A 43 -7.58 6.75 4.43
N SER A 44 -6.36 6.46 4.91
CA SER A 44 -5.47 7.48 5.47
C SER A 44 -5.12 8.56 4.43
N LEU A 45 -4.80 8.14 3.21
CA LEU A 45 -4.50 9.04 2.09
C LEU A 45 -5.67 9.97 1.77
N ALA A 46 -6.90 9.47 1.76
CA ALA A 46 -8.08 10.30 1.53
C ALA A 46 -8.21 11.43 2.56
N GLY A 47 -7.94 11.16 3.84
CA GLY A 47 -7.92 12.19 4.89
C GLY A 47 -6.80 13.21 4.69
N TRP A 48 -5.60 12.75 4.32
CA TRP A 48 -4.49 13.64 3.97
C TRP A 48 -4.81 14.55 2.79
N MET A 49 -5.43 14.02 1.73
CA MET A 49 -5.83 14.81 0.57
C MET A 49 -6.84 15.90 0.94
N GLN A 50 -7.77 15.63 1.86
CA GLN A 50 -8.69 16.64 2.38
C GLN A 50 -7.96 17.76 3.13
N TRP A 51 -6.98 17.42 3.95
CA TRP A 51 -6.18 18.40 4.70
C TRP A 51 -5.31 19.26 3.78
N VAL A 52 -4.54 18.65 2.88
CA VAL A 52 -3.62 19.36 1.97
C VAL A 52 -4.39 20.24 0.99
N SER A 53 -5.62 19.87 0.64
CA SER A 53 -6.49 20.68 -0.22
C SER A 53 -7.21 21.81 0.52
N SER A 54 -7.03 21.96 1.83
CA SER A 54 -7.64 23.03 2.63
C SER A 54 -6.60 24.11 2.95
N PRO A 55 -6.64 25.30 2.29
CA PRO A 55 -5.73 26.40 2.60
C PRO A 55 -5.87 26.89 4.04
N GLU A 56 -7.08 26.87 4.60
CA GLU A 56 -7.33 27.25 6.00
C GLU A 56 -6.51 26.38 6.96
N ILE A 57 -6.60 25.05 6.81
CA ILE A 57 -5.85 24.11 7.64
C ILE A 57 -4.34 24.25 7.37
N MET A 58 -3.92 24.26 6.10
CA MET A 58 -2.50 24.30 5.75
C MET A 58 -1.81 25.61 6.15
N SER A 59 -2.55 26.74 6.16
CA SER A 59 -2.01 28.04 6.61
C SER A 59 -1.77 28.12 8.11
N SER A 60 -2.35 27.21 8.90
CA SER A 60 -2.16 27.15 10.35
C SER A 60 -0.81 26.54 10.76
N PHE A 61 -0.16 25.80 9.86
CA PHE A 61 1.15 25.20 10.08
C PHE A 61 2.27 26.18 9.72
N LYS A 62 3.35 26.14 10.50
CA LYS A 62 4.57 26.85 10.18
C LYS A 62 5.33 26.17 9.05
N LYS A 63 6.23 26.92 8.42
CA LYS A 63 7.05 26.42 7.32
C LYS A 63 7.90 25.20 7.72
N ASP A 64 8.52 25.23 8.90
CA ASP A 64 9.35 24.12 9.41
C ASP A 64 8.51 22.86 9.69
N GLU A 65 7.29 23.01 10.20
CA GLU A 65 6.34 21.90 10.36
C GLU A 65 5.97 21.29 9.01
N LEU A 66 5.68 22.13 8.00
CA LEU A 66 5.37 21.68 6.65
C LEU A 66 6.57 20.98 5.98
N GLU A 67 7.80 21.46 6.20
CA GLU A 67 9.03 20.84 5.71
C GLU A 67 9.21 19.44 6.33
N GLU A 68 9.02 19.30 7.65
CA GLU A 68 9.11 18.01 8.33
C GLU A 68 8.05 17.02 7.85
N MET A 69 6.79 17.48 7.74
CA MET A 69 5.68 16.68 7.23
C MET A 69 5.95 16.21 5.79
N THR A 70 6.39 17.13 4.93
CA THR A 70 6.72 16.84 3.53
C THR A 70 7.81 15.79 3.45
N LYS A 71 8.93 15.98 4.17
CA LYS A 71 10.05 15.04 4.17
C LYS A 71 9.60 13.63 4.58
N LYS A 72 8.86 13.51 5.69
CA LYS A 72 8.37 12.21 6.16
C LYS A 72 7.47 11.53 5.13
N LEU A 73 6.55 12.28 4.52
CA LEU A 73 5.64 11.75 3.51
C LEU A 73 6.39 11.32 2.25
N THR A 74 7.29 12.14 1.73
CA THR A 74 8.07 11.82 0.53
C THR A 74 8.96 10.59 0.75
N ASP A 75 9.63 10.49 1.90
CA ASP A 75 10.49 9.35 2.23
C ASP A 75 9.68 8.03 2.25
N MET A 76 8.45 8.06 2.78
CA MET A 76 7.55 6.89 2.79
C MET A 76 7.03 6.55 1.39
N VAL A 77 6.63 7.55 0.62
CA VAL A 77 6.10 7.35 -0.75
C VAL A 77 7.18 6.82 -1.68
N GLU A 78 8.41 7.34 -1.59
CA GLU A 78 9.54 6.87 -2.38
C GLU A 78 9.83 5.38 -2.13
N GLN A 79 9.87 4.97 -0.86
CA GLN A 79 10.05 3.56 -0.49
C GLN A 79 8.92 2.68 -1.04
N PHE A 80 7.67 3.14 -0.92
CA PHE A 80 6.52 2.39 -1.39
C PHE A 80 6.50 2.23 -2.92
N VAL A 81 6.75 3.32 -3.67
CA VAL A 81 6.82 3.30 -5.14
C VAL A 81 7.98 2.46 -5.64
N THR A 82 9.13 2.50 -4.96
CA THR A 82 10.28 1.63 -5.29
C THR A 82 9.90 0.16 -5.20
N TYR A 83 9.22 -0.23 -4.12
CA TYR A 83 8.76 -1.60 -3.93
C TYR A 83 7.67 -2.01 -4.94
N ASP A 84 6.75 -1.10 -5.29
CA ASP A 84 5.74 -1.33 -6.32
C ASP A 84 6.37 -1.64 -7.69
N ILE A 85 7.40 -0.87 -8.07
CA ILE A 85 8.17 -1.11 -9.30
C ILE A 85 8.83 -2.50 -9.27
N GLU A 86 9.47 -2.86 -8.16
CA GLU A 86 10.13 -4.16 -8.00
C GLU A 86 9.15 -5.33 -8.16
N ILE A 87 8.03 -5.30 -7.43
CA ILE A 87 7.04 -6.37 -7.46
C ILE A 87 6.33 -6.46 -8.81
N THR A 88 6.03 -5.32 -9.45
CA THR A 88 5.44 -5.27 -10.79
C THR A 88 6.39 -5.86 -11.83
N SER A 89 7.69 -5.57 -11.74
CA SER A 89 8.72 -6.18 -12.60
C SER A 89 8.76 -7.70 -12.44
N ILE A 90 8.80 -8.19 -11.20
CA ILE A 90 8.77 -9.63 -10.88
C ILE A 90 7.49 -10.28 -11.41
N GLY A 91 6.34 -9.62 -11.23
CA GLY A 91 5.04 -10.09 -11.70
C GLY A 91 5.00 -10.25 -13.22
N THR A 92 5.49 -9.23 -13.94
CA THR A 92 5.62 -9.25 -15.40
C THR A 92 6.51 -10.40 -15.87
N GLN A 93 7.68 -10.57 -15.27
CA GLN A 93 8.60 -11.66 -15.61
C GLN A 93 7.97 -13.03 -15.39
N LYS A 94 7.28 -13.23 -14.26
CA LYS A 94 6.55 -14.48 -13.97
C LYS A 94 5.43 -14.74 -14.97
N GLY A 95 4.69 -13.71 -15.37
CA GLY A 95 3.65 -13.79 -16.41
C GLY A 95 4.22 -14.21 -17.75
N LEU A 96 5.30 -13.57 -18.21
CA LEU A 96 5.99 -13.90 -19.45
C LEU A 96 6.60 -15.31 -19.44
N ALA A 97 7.16 -15.74 -18.31
CA ALA A 97 7.67 -17.10 -18.16
C ALA A 97 6.56 -18.15 -18.27
N LYS A 98 5.39 -17.87 -17.67
CA LYS A 98 4.21 -18.74 -17.76
C LYS A 98 3.66 -18.83 -19.19
N GLN A 99 3.69 -17.73 -19.95
CA GLN A 99 3.32 -17.72 -21.37
C GLN A 99 4.26 -18.60 -22.20
N ARG A 100 5.58 -18.43 -22.05
CA ARG A 100 6.58 -19.26 -22.77
C ARG A 100 6.46 -20.76 -22.47
N GLN A 101 6.18 -21.13 -21.22
CA GLN A 101 5.95 -22.54 -20.85
C GLN A 101 4.68 -23.11 -21.50
N ASN A 102 3.62 -22.30 -21.63
CA ASN A 102 2.39 -22.73 -22.28
C ASN A 102 2.57 -22.88 -23.81
N GLU A 103 3.33 -21.99 -24.45
CA GLU A 103 3.67 -22.08 -25.88
C GLU A 103 4.51 -23.34 -26.18
N GLN A 104 5.51 -23.64 -25.34
CA GLN A 104 6.33 -24.84 -25.48
C GLN A 104 5.53 -26.14 -25.28
N LYS A 105 4.60 -26.16 -24.32
CA LYS A 105 3.70 -27.31 -24.11
C LYS A 105 2.67 -27.47 -25.22
N GLY A 106 2.15 -26.37 -25.79
CA GLY A 106 1.22 -26.42 -26.93
C GLY A 106 1.86 -26.94 -28.23
N THR A 107 3.17 -26.76 -28.39
CA THR A 107 3.93 -27.25 -29.56
C THR A 107 4.25 -28.76 -29.46
N GLN A 108 4.18 -29.35 -28.25
CA GLN A 108 4.58 -30.73 -27.99
C GLN A 108 3.46 -31.77 -28.23
N PHE A 109 2.23 -31.34 -28.49
CA PHE A 109 1.07 -32.21 -28.77
C PHE A 109 0.68 -32.27 -30.25
N VAL A 110 1.57 -31.88 -31.16
CA VAL A 110 1.38 -32.06 -32.61
C VAL A 110 2.34 -33.14 -33.10
N ILE A 111 2.01 -34.41 -32.84
CA ILE A 111 2.54 -35.59 -33.56
C ILE A 111 1.40 -36.59 -33.74
#